data_AF-A0A6J4RQC3-F1
#
_entry.id   AF-A0A6J4RQC3-F1
#
_cell.length_a   1.000
_cell.length_b   1.000
_cell.length_c   1.000
_cell.angle_alpha   90.00
_cell.angle_beta   90.00
_cell.angle_gamma   90.00
#
_symmetry.space_group_name_H-M   'P 1'
#
loop_
_entity.id
_entity.type
_entity.pdbx_description
1 polymer ?
#
loop_
_entity_poly.entity_id
_entity_poly.type
_entity_poly.pdbx_seq_one_letter_code
_entity_poly.pdbx_strand_id
1 'polypeptide(L)' 'KNKDDKIDLLFTNSIKNQLPEFDSIDAGRQVFNFHLKPTSPAINKGVPAGVSIDLDGKTRGTLNLPDLGCYEQ' A
#
# COMPACT_ATOMS: atom_id res chain seq x y z
N LYS A 1 12.87 -21.57 -17.98
CA LYS A 1 13.23 -20.35 -18.74
C LYS A 1 12.97 -19.17 -17.81
N ASN A 2 14.01 -18.71 -17.11
CA ASN A 2 13.94 -17.46 -16.36
C ASN A 2 13.93 -16.37 -17.43
N LYS A 3 12.84 -15.60 -17.47
CA LYS A 3 12.74 -14.47 -18.39
C LYS A 3 13.48 -13.35 -17.68
N ASP A 4 14.77 -13.24 -17.96
CA ASP A 4 15.59 -12.15 -17.44
C ASP A 4 14.87 -10.82 -17.72
N ASP A 5 14.65 -10.06 -16.66
CA ASP A 5 13.94 -8.79 -16.65
C ASP A 5 14.59 -7.85 -17.68
N LYS A 6 13.99 -7.85 -18.86
CA LYS A 6 14.53 -7.26 -20.08
C LYS A 6 14.47 -5.74 -19.94
N ILE A 7 15.59 -5.12 -19.56
CA ILE A 7 15.85 -3.67 -19.46
C ILE A 7 14.59 -2.93 -18.98
N ASP A 8 14.28 -3.21 -17.71
CA ASP A 8 13.15 -2.74 -16.93
C ASP A 8 12.97 -1.22 -17.10
N LEU A 9 11.79 -0.79 -17.53
CA LEU A 9 11.36 0.59 -17.30
C LEU A 9 11.61 0.88 -15.81
N LEU A 10 12.39 1.91 -15.49
CA LEU A 10 12.72 2.21 -14.10
C LEU A 10 11.47 2.74 -13.40
N PHE A 11 10.72 1.84 -12.77
CA PHE A 11 9.58 2.20 -11.93
C PHE A 11 10.11 2.69 -10.58
N THR A 12 10.16 4.00 -10.41
CA THR A 12 10.47 4.62 -9.11
C THR A 12 9.28 4.46 -8.16
N ASN A 13 9.57 4.26 -6.87
CA ASN A 13 8.56 4.07 -5.81
C ASN A 13 7.57 2.93 -6.07
N SER A 14 8.00 1.87 -6.75
CA SER A 14 7.18 0.67 -6.97
C SER A 14 7.64 -0.48 -6.08
N ILE A 15 6.68 -1.12 -5.42
CA ILE A 15 6.89 -2.32 -4.63
C ILE A 15 6.50 -3.53 -5.49
N LYS A 16 7.47 -4.37 -5.84
CA LYS A 16 7.27 -5.55 -6.69
C LYS A 16 7.18 -6.83 -5.85
N ASN A 17 6.27 -7.74 -6.23
CA ASN A 17 6.16 -9.10 -5.69
C ASN A 17 6.00 -9.20 -4.15
N GLN A 18 5.41 -8.19 -3.51
CA GLN A 18 5.08 -8.23 -2.10
C GLN A 18 3.57 -8.09 -1.90
N LEU A 19 3.03 -8.85 -0.95
CA LEU A 19 1.64 -8.69 -0.54
C LEU A 19 1.47 -7.36 0.19
N PRO A 20 0.31 -6.71 0.06
CA PRO A 20 0.01 -5.47 0.80
C PRO A 20 -0.19 -5.69 2.30
N GLU A 21 -0.29 -6.94 2.75
CA GLU A 21 -0.52 -7.31 4.16
C GLU A 21 -1.73 -6.60 4.80
N PHE A 22 -2.89 -6.71 4.15
CA PHE A 22 -4.15 -6.30 4.77
C PHE A 22 -4.46 -7.11 6.03
N ASP A 23 -5.25 -6.53 6.93
CA ASP A 23 -5.71 -7.13 8.17
C ASP A 23 -6.38 -8.49 7.91
N SER A 24 -7.49 -8.49 7.16
CA SER A 24 -8.31 -9.68 6.93
C SER A 24 -9.00 -9.66 5.57
N ILE A 25 -8.71 -10.65 4.72
CA ILE A 25 -9.41 -10.86 3.44
C ILE A 25 -9.85 -12.33 3.36
N ASP A 26 -11.15 -12.57 3.31
CA ASP A 26 -11.75 -13.88 3.04
C ASP A 26 -12.93 -13.71 2.10
N ALA A 27 -12.67 -13.93 0.80
CA ALA A 27 -13.69 -13.79 -0.23
C ALA A 27 -14.82 -14.83 -0.11
N GLY A 28 -14.53 -16.03 0.43
CA GLY A 28 -15.53 -17.08 0.62
C GLY A 28 -16.54 -16.70 1.71
N ARG A 29 -16.11 -15.91 2.69
CA ARG A 29 -16.94 -15.38 3.78
C ARG A 29 -17.35 -13.92 3.59
N GLN A 30 -17.01 -13.31 2.45
CA GLN A 30 -17.25 -11.90 2.15
C GLN A 30 -16.68 -10.92 3.20
N VAL A 31 -15.54 -11.28 3.82
CA VAL A 31 -14.85 -10.42 4.78
C VAL A 31 -13.75 -9.65 4.06
N PHE A 32 -13.84 -8.32 4.08
CA PHE A 32 -12.89 -7.43 3.44
C PHE A 32 -12.49 -6.28 4.35
N ASN A 33 -11.42 -6.49 5.12
CA ASN A 33 -10.78 -5.46 5.91
C ASN A 33 -9.46 -5.06 5.24
N PHE A 34 -9.46 -3.93 4.53
CA PHE A 34 -8.33 -3.43 3.76
C PHE A 34 -7.39 -2.51 4.56
N HIS A 35 -7.56 -2.40 5.87
CA HIS A 35 -6.57 -1.75 6.72
C HIS A 35 -5.25 -2.52 6.65
N LEU A 36 -4.14 -1.80 6.70
CA LEU A 36 -2.82 -2.40 6.71
C LEU A 36 -2.54 -3.07 8.07
N LYS A 37 -1.73 -4.12 8.06
CA LYS A 37 -1.07 -4.64 9.26
C LYS A 37 0.14 -3.77 9.61
N PRO A 38 0.54 -3.66 10.88
CA PRO A 38 1.72 -2.89 11.29
C PRO A 38 3.04 -3.27 10.59
N THR A 39 3.12 -4.46 9.99
CA THR A 39 4.28 -4.96 9.23
C THR A 39 4.20 -4.69 7.73
N SER A 40 3.12 -4.07 7.25
CA SER A 40 2.85 -3.95 5.83
C SER A 40 3.94 -3.18 5.09
N PRO A 41 4.36 -3.67 3.90
CA PRO A 41 5.30 -2.94 3.07
C PRO A 41 4.71 -1.66 2.47
N ALA A 42 3.39 -1.46 2.54
CA ALA A 42 2.71 -0.27 2.04
C ALA A 42 2.87 0.95 2.96
N ILE A 43 3.33 0.74 4.20
CA ILE A 43 3.46 1.81 5.21
C ILE A 43 4.55 2.82 4.80
N ASN A 44 4.19 4.09 4.75
CA ASN A 44 5.02 5.24 4.38
C ASN A 44 5.69 5.12 3.00
N LYS A 45 5.04 4.46 2.02
CA LYS A 45 5.59 4.26 0.66
C LYS A 45 4.86 5.01 -0.44
N GLY A 46 3.79 5.72 -0.13
CA GLY A 46 3.08 6.57 -1.05
C GLY A 46 3.82 7.87 -1.36
N VAL A 47 3.25 8.64 -2.27
CA VAL A 47 3.65 10.02 -2.56
C VAL A 47 2.48 10.95 -2.29
N PRO A 48 2.71 12.20 -1.83
CA PRO A 48 1.64 13.16 -1.64
C PRO A 48 0.86 13.40 -2.94
N ALA A 49 -0.45 13.15 -2.89
CA ALA A 49 -1.34 13.23 -4.05
C ALA A 49 -2.42 14.31 -3.94
N GLY A 50 -2.28 15.24 -2.97
CA GLY A 50 -3.29 16.27 -2.69
C GLY A 50 -4.51 15.78 -1.92
N VAL A 51 -4.48 14.55 -1.40
CA VAL A 51 -5.48 13.99 -0.50
C VAL A 51 -4.96 14.07 0.93
N SER A 52 -5.63 14.86 1.77
CA SER A 52 -5.16 15.16 3.13
C SER A 52 -5.75 14.25 4.21
N ILE A 53 -6.91 13.63 3.95
CA ILE A 53 -7.64 12.80 4.91
C ILE A 53 -7.94 11.45 4.24
N ASP A 54 -7.74 10.35 4.96
CA ASP A 54 -8.07 9.00 4.51
C ASP A 54 -9.55 8.63 4.74
N LEU A 55 -9.95 7.37 4.51
CA LEU A 55 -11.33 6.95 4.71
C LEU A 55 -11.74 6.76 6.18
N ASP A 56 -10.79 6.70 7.11
CA ASP A 56 -11.03 6.66 8.57
C ASP A 56 -11.08 8.06 9.19
N GLY A 57 -10.75 9.10 8.43
CA GLY A 57 -10.63 10.46 8.93
C GLY A 57 -9.24 10.81 9.49
N LYS A 58 -8.22 9.96 9.29
CA LYS A 58 -6.85 10.23 9.68
C LYS A 58 -6.16 11.15 8.66
N THR A 59 -5.28 12.02 9.13
CA THR A 59 -4.48 12.88 8.26
C THR A 59 -3.37 12.07 7.58
N ARG A 60 -3.24 12.22 6.27
CA ARG A 60 -2.25 11.50 5.46
C ARG A 60 -0.88 12.18 5.51
N GLY A 61 0.15 11.42 5.86
CA GLY A 61 1.54 11.86 5.74
C GLY A 61 1.94 13.10 6.55
N THR A 62 1.43 13.26 7.78
CA THR A 62 1.76 14.43 8.63
C THR A 62 3.19 14.40 9.18
N LEU A 63 3.75 13.21 9.40
CA LEU A 63 5.10 13.00 9.91
C LEU A 63 6.02 12.27 8.93
N ASN A 64 5.44 11.48 8.01
CA ASN A 64 6.13 10.65 7.03
C ASN A 64 5.42 10.75 5.67
N LEU A 65 5.86 9.99 4.67
CA LEU A 65 5.11 9.81 3.43
C LEU A 65 3.76 9.11 3.71
N PRO A 66 2.70 9.35 2.92
CA PRO A 66 1.44 8.65 3.09
C PRO A 66 1.60 7.14 2.85
N ASP A 67 0.72 6.33 3.42
CA ASP A 67 0.65 4.90 3.11
C ASP A 67 0.12 4.67 1.69
N LEU A 68 0.44 3.52 1.08
CA LEU A 68 -0.23 3.11 -0.17
C LEU A 68 -1.61 2.55 0.15
N GLY A 69 -2.64 3.07 -0.52
CA GLY A 69 -4.04 2.67 -0.33
C GLY A 69 -4.88 3.77 0.31
N CYS A 70 -6.10 3.44 0.70
CA CYS A 70 -7.11 4.40 1.15
C CYS A 70 -7.21 4.57 2.68
N TYR A 71 -6.39 3.85 3.45
CA TYR A 71 -6.30 3.93 4.91
C TYR A 71 -4.85 4.16 5.33
N GLU A 72 -4.63 4.98 6.35
CA GLU A 72 -3.35 5.17 7.04
C GLU A 72 -3.28 4.26 8.27
N GLN A 73 -2.09 3.75 8.58
CA GLN A 73 -1.84 2.94 9.78
C GLN A 73 -1.89 3.78 11.07
#